data_AF-A0AB73GWY6-F1
#
_entry.id   AF-A0AB73GWY6-F1
#
_cell.length_a   1.000
_cell.length_b   1.000
_cell.length_c   1.000
_cell.angle_alpha   90.00
_cell.angle_beta   90.00
_cell.angle_gamma   90.00
#
_symmetry.space_group_name_H-M   'P 1'
#
loop_
_entity.id
_entity.type
_entity.pdbx_description
1 polymer ?
#
loop_
_entity_poly.entity_id
_entity_poly.type
_entity_poly.pdbx_seq_one_letter_code
_entity_poly.pdbx_strand_id
1 'polypeptide(L)'
;MSQSPPTGDLQRLLQLMARLRDREHGCPWDVEQTFASIAPYTIEEAYEVADAIDRNDLPALRDELGDLLLQVVFHAQMAAEQGAFGFADVVATLSDKLVRRHPHVFAEQRADDAQAVSANWEQIKRDERRAAGHQDDSALAGIARGLPEWQRSTKLQARAARVGFDWPGPAPVLEKLQEEIEELRVEFARGPVADNQARLEDELGDVLFVCANLARHARVDVGAALRHANLKFERRFRAMEAQAQADGTSLAALSLQQQEALWQQVKRGERGGDPSALGQAAATPVTDAPAAGDQVRDTAELQQADVGKQGVDKPGRA
;
A
#
# COMPACT_ATOMS: atom_id res chain seq x y z
N MET A 1 2.66 9.12 -45.16
CA MET A 1 3.46 8.05 -44.50
C MET A 1 3.38 8.29 -43.00
N SER A 2 2.44 7.61 -42.32
CA SER A 2 2.31 7.70 -40.86
C SER A 2 3.47 6.93 -40.25
N GLN A 3 4.45 7.65 -39.71
CA GLN A 3 5.41 7.03 -38.81
C GLN A 3 4.65 6.73 -37.52
N SER A 4 4.49 5.44 -37.20
CA SER A 4 4.03 5.06 -35.86
C SER A 4 4.95 5.74 -34.85
N PRO A 5 4.40 6.46 -33.85
CA PRO A 5 5.23 7.13 -32.85
C PRO A 5 6.12 6.10 -32.15
N PRO A 6 7.36 6.47 -31.80
CA PRO A 6 8.33 5.55 -31.22
C PRO A 6 7.75 4.86 -29.97
N THR A 7 8.06 3.58 -29.82
CA THR A 7 7.76 2.78 -28.62
C THR A 7 8.31 3.50 -27.38
N GLY A 8 7.43 4.00 -26.51
CA GLY A 8 7.79 4.76 -25.30
C GLY A 8 7.44 6.26 -25.33
N ASP A 9 6.75 6.75 -26.36
CA ASP A 9 6.31 8.15 -26.41
C ASP A 9 5.19 8.44 -25.38
N LEU A 10 5.48 9.30 -24.41
CA LEU A 10 4.51 9.78 -23.43
C LEU A 10 3.33 10.48 -24.10
N GLN A 11 3.55 11.18 -25.22
CA GLN A 11 2.47 11.85 -25.94
C GLN A 11 1.45 10.84 -26.48
N ARG A 12 1.91 9.66 -26.91
CA ARG A 12 1.04 8.56 -27.31
C ARG A 12 0.16 8.09 -26.16
N LEU A 13 0.71 7.93 -24.96
CA LEU A 13 -0.06 7.54 -23.76
C LEU A 13 -1.17 8.56 -23.46
N LEU A 14 -0.83 9.86 -23.47
CA LEU A 14 -1.82 10.92 -23.24
C LEU A 14 -2.92 10.93 -24.31
N GLN A 15 -2.57 10.70 -25.58
CA GLN A 15 -3.55 10.58 -26.68
C GLN A 15 -4.45 9.35 -26.53
N LEU A 16 -3.91 8.22 -26.07
CA LEU A 16 -4.71 7.02 -25.79
C LEU A 16 -5.73 7.30 -24.69
N MET A 17 -5.31 7.91 -23.58
CA MET A 17 -6.22 8.26 -22.49
C MET A 17 -7.30 9.25 -22.93
N ALA A 18 -6.93 10.30 -23.69
CA ALA A 18 -7.89 11.24 -24.24
C ALA A 18 -8.92 10.56 -25.16
N ARG A 19 -8.50 9.55 -25.94
CA ARG A 19 -9.41 8.76 -26.78
C ARG A 19 -10.30 7.83 -25.97
N LEU A 20 -9.76 7.18 -24.92
CA LEU A 20 -10.55 6.33 -24.03
C LEU A 20 -11.66 7.12 -23.32
N ARG A 21 -11.38 8.38 -22.96
CA ARG A 21 -12.32 9.27 -22.29
C ARG A 21 -13.10 10.22 -23.22
N ASP A 22 -13.03 10.00 -24.54
CA ASP A 22 -13.83 10.77 -25.50
C ASP A 22 -15.33 10.51 -25.25
N ARG A 23 -16.14 11.56 -25.14
CA ARG A 23 -17.56 11.43 -24.77
C ARG A 23 -18.43 10.79 -25.84
N GLU A 24 -17.99 10.81 -27.11
CA GLU A 24 -18.77 10.31 -28.23
C GLU A 24 -18.30 8.92 -28.68
N HIS A 25 -16.98 8.67 -28.65
CA HIS A 25 -16.34 7.49 -29.22
C HIS A 25 -15.46 6.72 -28.23
N GLY A 26 -15.38 7.17 -26.97
CA GLY A 26 -14.58 6.56 -25.92
C GLY A 26 -15.20 5.31 -25.32
N CYS A 27 -14.49 4.75 -24.35
CA CYS A 27 -14.96 3.64 -23.55
C CYS A 27 -15.97 4.14 -22.50
N PRO A 28 -17.20 3.59 -22.45
CA PRO A 28 -18.22 4.03 -21.50
C PRO A 28 -17.76 3.96 -20.03
N TRP A 29 -17.03 2.90 -19.68
CA TRP A 29 -16.49 2.74 -18.33
C TRP A 29 -15.50 3.84 -17.98
N ASP A 30 -14.54 4.11 -18.88
CA ASP A 30 -13.53 5.15 -18.67
C ASP A 30 -14.19 6.51 -18.52
N VAL A 31 -15.14 6.86 -19.41
CA VAL A 31 -15.85 8.14 -19.40
C VAL A 31 -16.62 8.37 -18.08
N GLU A 32 -17.24 7.33 -17.52
CA GLU A 32 -18.04 7.42 -16.28
C GLU A 32 -17.18 7.67 -15.03
N GLN A 33 -15.88 7.37 -15.08
CA GLN A 33 -15.01 7.52 -13.92
C GLN A 33 -14.85 8.97 -13.45
N THR A 34 -14.68 9.12 -12.15
CA THR A 34 -14.46 10.39 -11.44
C THR A 34 -13.18 10.33 -10.62
N PHE A 35 -12.71 11.48 -10.11
CA PHE A 35 -11.58 11.51 -9.17
C PHE A 35 -11.78 10.57 -7.97
N ALA A 36 -13.01 10.48 -7.46
CA ALA A 36 -13.33 9.66 -6.29
C ALA A 36 -13.35 8.16 -6.62
N SER A 37 -13.81 7.77 -7.81
CA SER A 37 -13.82 6.36 -8.22
C SER A 37 -12.43 5.83 -8.59
N ILE A 38 -11.53 6.69 -9.07
CA ILE A 38 -10.15 6.31 -9.42
C ILE A 38 -9.18 6.27 -8.22
N ALA A 39 -9.46 7.06 -7.17
CA ALA A 39 -8.56 7.17 -6.02
C ALA A 39 -8.23 5.83 -5.32
N PRO A 40 -9.17 4.87 -5.12
CA PRO A 40 -8.85 3.56 -4.55
C PRO A 40 -7.83 2.77 -5.37
N TYR A 41 -7.98 2.73 -6.71
CA TYR A 41 -7.03 2.04 -7.59
C TYR A 41 -5.63 2.63 -7.48
N THR A 42 -5.50 3.95 -7.33
CA THR A 42 -4.18 4.59 -7.09
C THR A 42 -3.48 4.05 -5.83
N ILE A 43 -4.25 3.70 -4.81
CA ILE A 43 -3.70 3.12 -3.58
C ILE A 43 -3.32 1.66 -3.81
N GLU A 44 -4.15 0.90 -4.53
CA GLU A 44 -3.90 -0.50 -4.90
C GLU A 44 -2.60 -0.64 -5.70
N GLU A 45 -2.43 0.12 -6.80
CA GLU A 45 -1.22 0.03 -7.62
C GLU A 45 0.05 0.41 -6.84
N ALA A 46 -0.05 1.34 -5.89
CA ALA A 46 1.07 1.66 -5.02
C ALA A 46 1.48 0.49 -4.11
N TYR A 47 0.52 -0.36 -3.71
CA TYR A 47 0.80 -1.57 -2.95
C TYR A 47 1.35 -2.69 -3.84
N GLU A 48 0.90 -2.83 -5.08
CA GLU A 48 1.43 -3.79 -6.05
C GLU A 48 2.88 -3.47 -6.43
N VAL A 49 3.20 -2.18 -6.66
CA VAL A 49 4.60 -1.73 -6.81
C VAL A 49 5.46 -2.17 -5.62
N ALA A 50 4.94 -2.00 -4.39
CA ALA A 50 5.65 -2.38 -3.19
C ALA A 50 5.80 -3.91 -3.05
N ASP A 51 4.81 -4.69 -3.49
CA ASP A 51 4.90 -6.16 -3.53
C ASP A 51 5.94 -6.64 -4.56
N ALA A 52 5.95 -6.07 -5.76
CA ALA A 52 6.93 -6.40 -6.79
C ALA A 52 8.37 -6.14 -6.33
N ILE A 53 8.59 -5.04 -5.60
CA ILE A 53 9.89 -4.75 -4.94
C ILE A 53 10.25 -5.83 -3.92
N ASP A 54 9.31 -6.21 -3.05
CA ASP A 54 9.54 -7.23 -2.02
C ASP A 54 9.88 -8.59 -2.63
N ARG A 55 9.25 -8.94 -3.76
CA ARG A 55 9.55 -10.16 -4.53
C ARG A 55 10.82 -10.08 -5.37
N ASN A 56 11.48 -8.92 -5.43
CA ASN A 56 12.59 -8.62 -6.35
C ASN A 56 12.24 -8.94 -7.83
N ASP A 57 10.98 -8.74 -8.21
CA ASP A 57 10.45 -9.05 -9.53
C ASP A 57 10.46 -7.78 -10.41
N LEU A 58 11.58 -7.56 -11.13
CA LEU A 58 11.73 -6.39 -12.00
C LEU A 58 10.73 -6.34 -13.16
N PRO A 59 10.38 -7.46 -13.83
CA PRO A 59 9.29 -7.47 -14.80
C PRO A 59 7.96 -6.99 -14.22
N ALA A 60 7.53 -7.53 -13.08
CA ALA A 60 6.31 -7.09 -12.42
C ALA A 60 6.41 -5.61 -12.02
N LEU A 61 7.52 -5.19 -11.41
CA LEU A 61 7.73 -3.79 -11.01
C LEU A 61 7.56 -2.82 -12.17
N ARG A 62 8.02 -3.18 -13.38
CA ARG A 62 7.83 -2.35 -14.57
C ARG A 62 6.35 -2.22 -14.94
N ASP A 63 5.58 -3.29 -14.81
CA ASP A 63 4.15 -3.31 -15.11
C ASP A 63 3.38 -2.45 -14.10
N GLU A 64 3.59 -2.68 -12.81
CA GLU A 64 2.91 -1.94 -11.73
C GLU A 64 3.26 -0.44 -11.74
N LEU A 65 4.50 -0.07 -12.12
CA LEU A 65 4.86 1.34 -12.33
C LEU A 65 4.12 1.97 -13.51
N GLY A 66 3.80 1.16 -14.53
CA GLY A 66 2.94 1.55 -15.65
C GLY A 66 1.51 1.81 -15.19
N ASP A 67 0.94 0.92 -14.38
CA ASP A 67 -0.42 1.06 -13.86
C ASP A 67 -0.52 2.21 -12.86
N LEU A 68 0.49 2.43 -12.02
CA LEU A 68 0.55 3.62 -11.17
C LEU A 68 0.65 4.92 -12.00
N LEU A 69 1.40 4.91 -13.11
CA LEU A 69 1.47 6.04 -14.04
C LEU A 69 0.13 6.27 -14.75
N LEU A 70 -0.59 5.21 -15.11
CA LEU A 70 -1.93 5.27 -15.69
C LEU A 70 -2.86 6.09 -14.79
N GLN A 71 -2.84 5.87 -13.47
CA GLN A 71 -3.69 6.62 -12.54
C GLN A 71 -3.40 8.14 -12.56
N VAL A 72 -2.12 8.53 -12.63
CA VAL A 72 -1.71 9.95 -12.75
C VAL A 72 -2.22 10.56 -14.06
N VAL A 73 -2.09 9.83 -15.17
CA VAL A 73 -2.55 10.25 -16.49
C VAL A 73 -4.07 10.38 -16.52
N PHE A 74 -4.79 9.44 -15.90
CA PHE A 74 -6.25 9.43 -15.81
C PHE A 74 -6.77 10.66 -15.06
N HIS A 75 -6.22 10.96 -13.88
CA HIS A 75 -6.57 12.16 -13.12
C HIS A 75 -6.24 13.45 -13.87
N ALA A 76 -5.08 13.52 -14.52
CA ALA A 76 -4.69 14.68 -15.32
C ALA A 76 -5.63 14.91 -16.52
N GLN A 77 -6.09 13.83 -17.16
CA GLN A 77 -7.08 13.90 -18.24
C GLN A 77 -8.43 14.42 -17.73
N MET A 78 -8.95 13.89 -16.60
CA MET A 78 -10.19 14.38 -15.97
C MET A 78 -10.10 15.86 -15.56
N ALA A 79 -8.94 16.31 -15.09
CA ALA A 79 -8.71 17.72 -14.75
C ALA A 79 -8.66 18.62 -16.00
N ALA A 80 -8.06 18.13 -17.09
CA ALA A 80 -8.01 18.84 -18.36
C ALA A 80 -9.39 19.01 -18.98
N GLU A 81 -10.25 17.98 -18.90
CA GLU A 81 -11.66 18.03 -19.32
C GLU A 81 -12.47 19.11 -18.60
N GLN A 82 -12.07 19.45 -17.37
CA GLN A 82 -12.69 20.51 -16.56
C GLN A 82 -12.02 21.88 -16.74
N GLY A 83 -11.01 21.98 -17.60
CA GLY A 83 -10.23 23.20 -17.80
C GLY A 83 -9.41 23.62 -16.57
N ALA A 84 -9.14 22.71 -15.63
CA ALA A 84 -8.45 23.00 -14.38
C ALA A 84 -6.92 22.98 -14.55
N PHE A 85 -6.37 21.86 -15.01
CA PHE A 85 -4.95 21.68 -15.34
C PHE A 85 -4.78 20.42 -16.19
N GLY A 86 -3.67 20.31 -16.92
CA GLY A 86 -3.30 19.13 -17.68
C GLY A 86 -2.05 18.41 -17.15
N PHE A 87 -1.67 17.32 -17.82
CA PHE A 87 -0.49 16.54 -17.43
C PHE A 87 0.81 17.36 -17.46
N ALA A 88 0.93 18.29 -18.42
CA ALA A 88 2.09 19.18 -18.51
C ALA A 88 2.25 20.06 -17.25
N ASP A 89 1.14 20.54 -16.67
CA ASP A 89 1.16 21.34 -15.45
C ASP A 89 1.59 20.51 -14.23
N VAL A 90 1.20 19.23 -14.18
CA VAL A 90 1.66 18.27 -13.16
C VAL A 90 3.18 18.09 -13.24
N VAL A 91 3.71 17.89 -14.45
CA VAL A 91 5.16 17.75 -14.69
C VAL A 91 5.91 19.02 -14.34
N ALA A 92 5.42 20.20 -14.75
CA ALA A 92 6.02 21.49 -14.42
C ALA A 92 6.06 21.70 -12.89
N THR A 93 4.93 21.47 -12.22
CA THR A 93 4.83 21.57 -10.76
C THR A 93 5.79 20.63 -10.03
N LEU A 94 5.96 19.40 -10.52
CA LEU A 94 6.92 18.46 -9.95
C LEU A 94 8.36 18.91 -10.20
N SER A 95 8.68 19.33 -11.42
CA SER A 95 10.03 19.75 -11.83
C SER A 95 10.50 20.96 -11.01
N ASP A 96 9.68 22.01 -10.92
CA ASP A 96 9.98 23.21 -10.13
C ASP A 96 10.16 22.87 -8.64
N LYS A 97 9.34 21.94 -8.12
CA LYS A 97 9.44 21.46 -6.74
C LYS A 97 10.74 20.67 -6.51
N LEU A 98 11.15 19.83 -7.45
CA LEU A 98 12.40 19.08 -7.35
C LEU A 98 13.62 20.00 -7.36
N VAL A 99 13.66 20.97 -8.28
CA VAL A 99 14.74 21.98 -8.35
C VAL A 99 14.82 22.76 -7.05
N ARG A 100 13.69 23.31 -6.58
CA ARG A 100 13.64 24.12 -5.36
C ARG A 100 14.00 23.33 -4.09
N ARG A 101 13.64 22.05 -4.00
CA ARG A 101 13.90 21.21 -2.83
C ARG A 101 15.27 20.51 -2.84
N HIS A 102 16.02 20.62 -3.94
CA HIS A 102 17.39 20.09 -4.04
C HIS A 102 18.39 21.21 -4.41
N PRO A 103 18.51 22.27 -3.59
CA PRO A 103 19.47 23.34 -3.86
C PRO A 103 20.92 22.86 -3.82
N HIS A 104 21.18 21.68 -3.25
CA HIS A 104 22.49 21.04 -3.26
C HIS A 104 22.85 20.34 -4.58
N VAL A 105 21.86 20.10 -5.44
CA VAL A 105 22.07 19.58 -6.80
C VAL A 105 22.02 20.70 -7.83
N PHE A 106 21.07 21.63 -7.68
CA PHE A 106 20.74 22.63 -8.70
C PHE A 106 21.15 24.08 -8.36
N ALA A 107 21.77 24.31 -7.19
CA ALA A 107 22.30 25.61 -6.78
C ALA A 107 23.64 25.43 -6.02
N GLU A 108 24.18 26.52 -5.45
CA GLU A 108 25.49 26.51 -4.77
C GLU A 108 25.42 26.17 -3.27
N GLN A 109 24.35 25.53 -2.80
CA GLN A 109 24.24 25.15 -1.39
C GLN A 109 24.93 23.80 -1.14
N ARG A 110 25.82 23.70 -0.16
CA ARG A 110 26.41 22.40 0.21
C ARG A 110 25.51 21.65 1.19
N ALA A 111 25.42 20.33 0.99
CA ALA A 111 24.91 19.39 1.97
C ALA A 111 25.90 18.24 2.03
N ASP A 112 26.53 18.05 3.19
CA ASP A 112 27.71 17.19 3.33
C ASP A 112 27.34 15.70 3.44
N ASP A 113 26.10 15.39 3.83
CA ASP A 113 25.58 14.03 3.95
C ASP A 113 24.05 13.93 3.78
N ALA A 114 23.54 12.70 3.78
CA ALA A 114 22.11 12.42 3.62
C ALA A 114 21.24 12.98 4.77
N GLN A 115 21.79 13.11 5.98
CA GLN A 115 21.05 13.68 7.11
C GLN A 115 20.85 15.18 6.91
N ALA A 116 21.91 15.89 6.49
CA ALA A 116 21.86 17.30 6.13
C ALA A 116 20.88 17.56 4.98
N VAL A 117 20.88 16.71 3.94
CA VAL A 117 19.89 16.78 2.84
C VAL A 117 18.47 16.64 3.37
N SER A 118 18.21 15.64 4.22
CA SER A 118 16.87 15.41 4.78
C SER A 118 16.41 16.57 5.68
N ALA A 119 17.31 17.17 6.47
CA ALA A 119 17.00 18.32 7.31
C ALA A 119 16.65 19.56 6.48
N ASN A 120 17.45 19.85 5.45
CA ASN A 120 17.21 20.94 4.52
C ASN A 120 15.88 20.78 3.78
N TRP A 121 15.57 19.57 3.31
CA TRP A 121 14.31 19.27 2.63
C TRP A 121 13.08 19.60 3.49
N GLU A 122 13.14 19.29 4.79
CA GLU A 122 12.06 19.55 5.72
C GLU A 122 11.91 21.03 6.09
N GLN A 123 13.04 21.73 6.21
CA GLN A 123 13.06 23.18 6.40
C GLN A 123 12.38 23.88 5.21
N ILE A 124 12.78 23.52 3.98
CA ILE A 124 12.17 24.04 2.75
C ILE A 124 10.67 23.78 2.77
N LYS A 125 10.22 22.54 3.04
CA LYS A 125 8.78 22.22 3.13
C LYS A 125 8.03 23.05 4.16
N ARG A 126 8.65 23.44 5.27
CA ARG A 126 8.03 24.33 6.26
C ARG A 126 7.89 25.74 5.72
N ASP A 127 8.94 26.26 5.07
CA ASP A 127 8.93 27.59 4.46
C ASP A 127 7.89 27.70 3.33
N GLU A 128 7.75 26.66 2.52
CA GLU A 128 6.71 26.56 1.49
C GLU A 128 5.29 26.63 2.06
N ARG A 129 5.02 25.95 3.18
CA ARG A 129 3.69 25.97 3.82
C ARG A 129 3.37 27.36 4.38
N ARG A 130 4.34 28.01 5.00
CA ARG A 130 4.21 29.39 5.50
C ARG A 130 3.93 30.36 4.36
N ALA A 131 4.66 30.25 3.26
CA ALA A 131 4.45 31.07 2.06
C ALA A 131 3.06 30.84 1.42
N ALA A 132 2.52 29.62 1.49
CA ALA A 132 1.18 29.29 0.99
C ALA A 132 0.04 29.71 1.94
N GLY A 133 0.33 30.42 3.04
CA GLY A 133 -0.68 30.95 3.95
C GLY A 133 -1.30 29.89 4.89
N HIS A 134 -0.70 28.71 5.02
CA HIS A 134 -1.12 27.75 6.04
C HIS A 134 -0.82 28.31 7.43
N GLN A 135 -1.84 28.40 8.28
CA GLN A 135 -1.75 28.98 9.63
C GLN A 135 -1.33 27.98 10.72
N ASP A 136 -1.18 26.69 10.37
CA ASP A 136 -0.73 25.67 11.30
C ASP A 136 0.80 25.62 11.37
N ASP A 137 1.36 26.30 12.37
CA ASP A 137 2.80 26.33 12.67
C ASP A 137 3.26 25.14 13.54
N SER A 138 2.38 24.17 13.82
CA SER A 138 2.73 22.97 14.58
C SER A 138 3.88 22.20 13.92
N ALA A 139 4.74 21.59 14.75
CA ALA A 139 5.72 20.61 14.27
C ALA A 139 5.05 19.45 13.49
N LEU A 140 3.77 19.17 13.78
CA LEU A 140 2.98 18.11 13.17
C LEU A 140 2.25 18.57 11.89
N ALA A 141 2.32 19.87 11.54
CA ALA A 141 1.62 20.43 10.40
C ALA A 141 2.08 19.79 9.07
N GLY A 142 1.11 19.58 8.16
CA GLY A 142 1.37 19.03 6.83
C GLY A 142 1.52 17.51 6.76
N ILE A 143 1.17 16.77 7.82
CA ILE A 143 0.94 15.33 7.74
C ILE A 143 -0.45 15.11 7.10
N ALA A 144 -0.49 14.38 5.99
CA ALA A 144 -1.73 14.11 5.28
C ALA A 144 -2.66 13.22 6.12
N ARG A 145 -3.93 13.59 6.18
CA ARG A 145 -4.97 12.83 6.90
C ARG A 145 -5.41 11.56 6.17
N GLY A 146 -5.20 11.49 4.85
CA GLY A 146 -5.53 10.30 4.03
C GLY A 146 -4.48 9.19 4.07
N LEU A 147 -3.45 9.31 4.91
CA LEU A 147 -2.48 8.22 5.08
C LEU A 147 -3.11 7.10 5.91
N PRO A 148 -2.76 5.83 5.65
CA PRO A 148 -3.01 4.75 6.58
C PRO A 148 -2.49 5.12 7.97
N GLU A 149 -3.25 4.81 9.02
CA GLU A 149 -2.97 5.31 10.37
C GLU A 149 -1.60 4.84 10.91
N TRP A 150 -1.08 3.69 10.47
CA TRP A 150 0.27 3.25 10.81
C TRP A 150 1.37 4.16 10.20
N GLN A 151 1.20 4.61 8.96
CA GLN A 151 2.11 5.57 8.32
C GLN A 151 2.00 6.94 8.98
N ARG A 152 0.77 7.34 9.30
CA ARG A 152 0.49 8.61 9.97
C ARG A 152 1.14 8.64 11.34
N SER A 153 0.96 7.61 12.16
CA SER A 153 1.60 7.43 13.47
C SER A 153 3.12 7.52 13.38
N THR A 154 3.73 6.78 12.44
CA THR A 154 5.19 6.83 12.21
C THR A 154 5.67 8.24 11.86
N LYS A 155 4.93 8.96 11.00
CA LYS A 155 5.25 10.36 10.63
C LYS A 155 5.04 11.35 11.78
N LEU A 156 3.98 11.20 12.57
CA LEU A 156 3.71 12.04 13.75
C LEU A 156 4.88 11.95 14.73
N GLN A 157 5.31 10.72 15.05
CA GLN A 157 6.41 10.48 15.96
C GLN A 157 7.75 10.95 15.39
N ALA A 158 8.00 10.74 14.09
CA ALA A 158 9.19 11.29 13.43
C ALA A 158 9.23 12.83 13.44
N ARG A 159 8.07 13.51 13.38
CA ARG A 159 7.98 14.96 13.54
C ARG A 159 8.25 15.39 14.98
N ALA A 160 7.65 14.72 15.95
CA ALA A 160 7.84 15.00 17.37
C ALA A 160 9.33 14.82 17.78
N ALA A 161 9.98 13.78 17.28
CA ALA A 161 11.39 13.51 17.54
C ALA A 161 12.32 14.65 17.11
N ARG A 162 11.98 15.35 16.02
CA ARG A 162 12.79 16.48 15.50
C ARG A 162 12.79 17.70 16.41
N VAL A 163 11.78 17.85 17.26
CA VAL A 163 11.74 18.92 18.28
C VAL A 163 12.25 18.44 19.65
N GLY A 164 12.87 17.26 19.69
CA GLY A 164 13.45 16.67 20.91
C GLY A 164 12.50 15.80 21.71
N PHE A 165 11.28 15.56 21.22
CA PHE A 165 10.34 14.63 21.85
C PHE A 165 10.54 13.22 21.30
N ASP A 166 11.57 12.54 21.79
CA ASP A 166 11.89 11.16 21.44
C ASP A 166 12.51 10.39 22.62
N TRP A 167 12.39 9.07 22.58
CA TRP A 167 13.09 8.16 23.47
C TRP A 167 14.55 8.00 23.03
N PRO A 168 15.48 7.73 23.95
CA PRO A 168 16.91 7.62 23.65
C PRO A 168 17.28 6.31 22.91
N GLY A 169 16.33 5.38 22.74
CA GLY A 169 16.54 4.11 22.06
C GLY A 169 15.35 3.16 22.22
N PRO A 170 15.49 1.90 21.76
CA PRO A 170 14.37 0.96 21.71
C PRO A 170 13.95 0.39 23.08
N ALA A 171 14.86 0.32 24.06
CA ALA A 171 14.56 -0.29 25.36
C ALA A 171 13.43 0.45 26.12
N PRO A 172 13.48 1.79 26.29
CA PRO A 172 12.36 2.54 26.86
C PRO A 172 11.03 2.41 26.08
N VAL A 173 11.11 2.21 24.76
CA VAL A 173 9.91 2.01 23.93
C VAL A 173 9.30 0.63 24.18
N LEU A 174 10.13 -0.40 24.39
CA LEU A 174 9.68 -1.74 24.79
C LEU A 174 9.06 -1.74 26.19
N GLU A 175 9.64 -0.98 27.13
CA GLU A 175 9.06 -0.78 28.47
C GLU A 175 7.69 -0.11 28.37
N LYS A 176 7.57 0.97 27.59
CA LYS A 176 6.28 1.63 27.36
C LYS A 176 5.27 0.70 26.65
N LEU A 177 5.72 -0.14 25.72
CA LEU A 177 4.84 -1.14 25.10
C LEU A 177 4.30 -2.15 26.13
N GLN A 178 5.11 -2.57 27.10
CA GLN A 178 4.65 -3.43 28.17
C GLN A 178 3.62 -2.72 29.05
N GLU A 179 3.85 -1.44 29.38
CA GLU A 179 2.89 -0.59 30.10
C GLU A 179 1.54 -0.54 29.38
N GLU A 180 1.49 -0.20 28.09
CA GLU A 180 0.21 -0.13 27.35
C GLU A 180 -0.49 -1.49 27.26
N ILE A 181 0.28 -2.59 27.20
CA ILE A 181 -0.28 -3.95 27.23
C ILE A 181 -0.91 -4.25 28.59
N GLU A 182 -0.32 -3.79 29.70
CA GLU A 182 -0.93 -3.95 31.03
C GLU A 182 -2.18 -3.07 31.19
N GLU A 183 -2.17 -1.84 30.68
CA GLU A 183 -3.35 -0.95 30.69
C GLU A 183 -4.52 -1.59 29.89
N LEU A 184 -4.23 -2.08 28.68
CA LEU A 184 -5.21 -2.81 27.87
C LEU A 184 -5.75 -4.07 28.59
N ARG A 185 -4.90 -4.81 29.32
CA ARG A 185 -5.33 -5.98 30.11
C ARG A 185 -6.27 -5.60 31.25
N VAL A 186 -6.01 -4.48 31.93
CA VAL A 186 -6.91 -3.98 32.97
C VAL A 186 -8.30 -3.73 32.38
N GLU A 187 -8.38 -3.12 31.20
CA GLU A 187 -9.65 -2.84 30.53
C GLU A 187 -10.39 -4.12 30.09
N PHE A 188 -9.70 -5.17 29.66
CA PHE A 188 -10.31 -6.49 29.41
C PHE A 188 -10.83 -7.18 30.69
N ALA A 189 -10.23 -6.91 31.85
CA ALA A 189 -10.63 -7.53 33.10
C ALA A 189 -11.87 -6.88 33.75
N ARG A 190 -12.30 -5.70 33.28
CA ARG A 190 -13.41 -4.93 33.88
C ARG A 190 -14.80 -5.49 33.59
N GLY A 191 -14.97 -6.30 32.55
CA GLY A 191 -16.27 -6.84 32.18
C GLY A 191 -16.36 -7.27 30.72
N PRO A 192 -17.58 -7.51 30.20
CA PRO A 192 -17.79 -7.82 28.78
C PRO A 192 -17.23 -6.71 27.88
N VAL A 193 -16.59 -7.10 26.78
CA VAL A 193 -16.00 -6.17 25.79
C VAL A 193 -17.01 -5.12 25.32
N ALA A 194 -18.26 -5.52 25.10
CA ALA A 194 -19.33 -4.63 24.63
C ALA A 194 -19.60 -3.45 25.58
N ASP A 195 -19.36 -3.62 26.88
CA ASP A 195 -19.62 -2.59 27.90
C ASP A 195 -18.43 -1.63 28.08
N ASN A 196 -17.26 -1.97 27.52
CA ASN A 196 -16.01 -1.21 27.67
C ASN A 196 -15.35 -0.82 26.35
N GLN A 197 -16.11 -0.82 25.25
CA GLN A 197 -15.59 -0.68 23.89
C GLN A 197 -14.72 0.56 23.68
N ALA A 198 -15.15 1.73 24.17
CA ALA A 198 -14.43 2.98 23.98
C ALA A 198 -13.05 2.98 24.67
N ARG A 199 -12.98 2.45 25.91
CA ARG A 199 -11.71 2.34 26.64
C ARG A 199 -10.79 1.30 26.00
N LEU A 200 -11.34 0.18 25.55
CA LEU A 200 -10.57 -0.82 24.80
C LEU A 200 -10.02 -0.25 23.50
N GLU A 201 -10.78 0.61 22.81
CA GLU A 201 -10.33 1.29 21.59
C GLU A 201 -9.17 2.25 21.88
N ASP A 202 -9.26 3.04 22.96
CA ASP A 202 -8.19 3.95 23.39
C ASP A 202 -6.90 3.18 23.69
N GLU A 203 -6.94 2.19 24.59
CA GLU A 203 -5.76 1.43 25.01
C GLU A 203 -5.16 0.59 23.87
N LEU A 204 -6.01 0.00 23.01
CA LEU A 204 -5.54 -0.72 21.83
C LEU A 204 -4.86 0.23 20.83
N GLY A 205 -5.39 1.45 20.69
CA GLY A 205 -4.79 2.51 19.90
C GLY A 205 -3.38 2.83 20.39
N ASP A 206 -3.18 2.96 21.70
CA ASP A 206 -1.88 3.26 22.31
C ASP A 206 -0.88 2.11 22.11
N VAL A 207 -1.29 0.85 22.28
CA VAL A 207 -0.45 -0.31 21.93
C VAL A 207 0.03 -0.25 20.47
N LEU A 208 -0.87 0.05 19.54
CA LEU A 208 -0.54 0.14 18.11
C LEU A 208 0.36 1.35 17.81
N PHE A 209 0.12 2.47 18.48
CA PHE A 209 0.94 3.68 18.35
C PHE A 209 2.37 3.45 18.84
N VAL A 210 2.55 2.79 20.00
CA VAL A 210 3.86 2.42 20.52
C VAL A 210 4.54 1.37 19.65
N CYS A 211 3.81 0.41 19.06
CA CYS A 211 4.36 -0.51 18.08
C CYS A 211 4.94 0.21 16.84
N ALA A 212 4.25 1.22 16.32
CA ALA A 212 4.77 2.05 15.23
C ALA A 212 6.06 2.79 15.63
N ASN A 213 6.14 3.23 16.89
CA ASN A 213 7.34 3.88 17.44
C ASN A 213 8.52 2.92 17.56
N LEU A 214 8.24 1.70 18.02
CA LEU A 214 9.25 0.64 18.10
C LEU A 214 9.79 0.31 16.72
N ALA A 215 8.92 0.19 15.71
CA ALA A 215 9.34 -0.02 14.32
C ALA A 215 10.24 1.11 13.81
N ARG A 216 9.91 2.37 14.12
CA ARG A 216 10.75 3.54 13.79
C ARG A 216 12.14 3.46 14.44
N HIS A 217 12.21 3.13 15.73
CA HIS A 217 13.47 2.93 16.46
C HIS A 217 14.29 1.75 15.91
N ALA A 218 13.61 0.69 15.45
CA ALA A 218 14.22 -0.46 14.79
C ALA A 218 14.60 -0.20 13.32
N ARG A 219 14.22 0.95 12.75
CA ARG A 219 14.36 1.27 11.31
C ARG A 219 13.66 0.25 10.40
N VAL A 220 12.50 -0.23 10.85
CA VAL A 220 11.65 -1.17 10.13
C VAL A 220 10.43 -0.42 9.62
N ASP A 221 10.09 -0.60 8.34
CA ASP A 221 8.82 -0.12 7.81
C ASP A 221 7.66 -1.01 8.33
N VAL A 222 6.65 -0.38 8.93
CA VAL A 222 5.52 -1.09 9.56
C VAL A 222 4.72 -1.88 8.52
N GLY A 223 4.48 -1.30 7.34
CA GLY A 223 3.73 -1.94 6.26
C GLY A 223 4.44 -3.19 5.73
N ALA A 224 5.73 -3.08 5.44
CA ALA A 224 6.56 -4.21 5.02
C ALA A 224 6.63 -5.30 6.10
N ALA A 225 6.79 -4.92 7.37
CA ALA A 225 6.81 -5.87 8.48
C ALA A 225 5.49 -6.66 8.59
N LEU A 226 4.35 -5.97 8.48
CA LEU A 226 3.02 -6.59 8.49
C LEU A 226 2.80 -7.47 7.25
N ARG A 227 3.19 -7.01 6.06
CA ARG A 227 3.11 -7.82 4.83
C ARG A 227 3.88 -9.12 4.97
N HIS A 228 5.13 -9.05 5.45
CA HIS A 228 5.93 -10.24 5.68
C HIS A 228 5.34 -11.17 6.76
N ALA A 229 4.72 -10.61 7.81
CA ALA A 229 4.01 -11.41 8.81
C ALA A 229 2.78 -12.11 8.21
N ASN A 230 2.00 -11.42 7.39
CA ASN A 230 0.81 -11.94 6.71
C ASN A 230 1.16 -13.06 5.74
N LEU A 231 2.16 -12.85 4.86
CA LEU A 231 2.64 -13.88 3.92
C LEU A 231 3.13 -15.14 4.64
N LYS A 232 3.84 -14.96 5.76
CA LYS A 232 4.28 -16.07 6.62
C LYS A 232 3.10 -16.79 7.26
N PHE A 233 2.06 -16.08 7.70
CA PHE A 233 0.85 -16.69 8.24
C PHE A 233 0.11 -17.49 7.17
N GLU A 234 -0.11 -16.89 6.01
CA GLU A 234 -0.79 -17.51 4.87
C GLU A 234 -0.10 -18.79 4.42
N ARG A 235 1.22 -18.73 4.19
CA ARG A 235 2.01 -19.90 3.79
C ARG A 235 1.88 -21.04 4.80
N ARG A 236 1.95 -20.72 6.09
CA ARG A 236 1.83 -21.72 7.16
C ARG A 236 0.44 -22.31 7.26
N PHE A 237 -0.58 -21.48 7.15
CA PHE A 237 -1.96 -21.92 7.19
C PHE A 237 -2.29 -22.84 6.01
N ARG A 238 -1.89 -22.47 4.78
CA ARG A 238 -2.03 -23.33 3.59
C ARG A 238 -1.29 -24.67 3.76
N ALA A 239 -0.10 -24.66 4.37
CA ALA A 239 0.63 -25.89 4.65
C ALA A 239 -0.07 -26.77 5.69
N MET A 240 -0.71 -26.18 6.70
CA MET A 240 -1.54 -26.92 7.65
C MET A 240 -2.75 -27.57 6.98
N GLU A 241 -3.41 -26.85 6.07
CA GLU A 241 -4.53 -27.41 5.29
C GLU A 241 -4.08 -28.58 4.44
N ALA A 242 -2.97 -28.44 3.71
CA ALA A 242 -2.41 -29.50 2.89
C ALA A 242 -2.01 -30.73 3.72
N GLN A 243 -1.42 -30.52 4.90
CA GLN A 243 -1.05 -31.63 5.78
C GLN A 243 -2.27 -32.34 6.36
N ALA A 244 -3.28 -31.59 6.82
CA ALA A 244 -4.52 -32.17 7.32
C ALA A 244 -5.22 -33.01 6.24
N GLN A 245 -5.23 -32.53 4.99
CA GLN A 245 -5.74 -33.29 3.85
C GLN A 245 -4.94 -34.56 3.57
N ALA A 246 -3.60 -34.49 3.63
CA ALA A 246 -2.73 -35.65 3.46
C ALA A 246 -2.98 -36.72 4.54
N ASP A 247 -3.34 -36.30 5.76
CA ASP A 247 -3.72 -37.17 6.88
C ASP A 247 -5.18 -37.67 6.79
N GLY A 248 -5.88 -37.40 5.69
CA GLY A 248 -7.25 -37.86 5.45
C GLY A 248 -8.33 -37.12 6.24
N THR A 249 -8.02 -35.92 6.75
CA THR A 249 -8.96 -35.07 7.49
C THR A 249 -9.04 -33.66 6.89
N SER A 250 -9.74 -32.74 7.56
CA SER A 250 -9.74 -31.32 7.22
C SER A 250 -9.32 -30.50 8.43
N LEU A 251 -8.70 -29.34 8.19
CA LEU A 251 -8.24 -28.47 9.28
C LEU A 251 -9.40 -28.03 10.19
N ALA A 252 -10.58 -27.80 9.62
CA ALA A 252 -11.79 -27.41 10.35
C ALA A 252 -12.34 -28.53 11.26
N ALA A 253 -12.06 -29.80 10.95
CA ALA A 253 -12.49 -30.92 11.78
C ALA A 253 -11.56 -31.16 12.98
N LEU A 254 -10.40 -30.50 13.02
CA LEU A 254 -9.44 -30.61 14.11
C LEU A 254 -9.80 -29.67 15.26
N SER A 255 -9.56 -30.12 16.49
CA SER A 255 -9.60 -29.24 17.67
C SER A 255 -8.51 -28.17 17.59
N LEU A 256 -8.68 -27.05 18.31
CA LEU A 256 -7.69 -25.98 18.37
C LEU A 256 -6.30 -26.49 18.82
N GLN A 257 -6.26 -27.45 19.74
CA GLN A 257 -5.00 -28.07 20.20
C GLN A 257 -4.31 -28.85 19.08
N GLN A 258 -5.07 -29.55 18.23
CA GLN A 258 -4.54 -30.26 17.07
C GLN A 258 -4.11 -29.28 15.97
N GLN A 259 -4.88 -28.21 15.73
CA GLN A 259 -4.50 -27.14 14.80
C GLN A 259 -3.19 -26.47 15.23
N GLU A 260 -3.02 -26.17 16.53
CA GLU A 260 -1.79 -25.61 17.07
C GLU A 260 -0.61 -26.60 16.94
N ALA A 261 -0.84 -27.90 17.17
CA ALA A 261 0.19 -28.92 16.96
C ALA A 261 0.68 -28.97 15.51
N LEU A 262 -0.24 -28.90 14.53
CA LEU A 262 0.08 -28.78 13.11
C LEU A 262 0.83 -27.48 12.81
N TRP A 263 0.37 -26.34 13.33
CA TRP A 263 1.06 -25.05 13.16
C TRP A 263 2.52 -25.11 13.62
N GLN A 264 2.77 -25.70 14.80
CA GLN A 264 4.12 -25.85 15.32
C GLN A 264 4.94 -26.84 14.49
N GLN A 265 4.33 -27.87 13.91
CA GLN A 265 5.02 -28.79 12.99
C GLN A 265 5.47 -28.08 11.71
N VAL A 266 4.56 -27.34 11.06
CA VAL A 266 4.87 -26.54 9.86
C VAL A 266 5.98 -25.53 10.17
N LYS A 267 5.88 -24.81 11.29
CA LYS A 267 6.89 -23.84 11.73
C LYS A 267 8.28 -24.46 11.96
N ARG A 268 8.35 -25.71 12.44
CA ARG A 268 9.61 -26.45 12.58
C ARG A 268 10.18 -26.85 11.21
N GLY A 269 9.34 -27.28 10.28
CA GLY A 269 9.74 -27.62 8.90
C GLY A 269 10.41 -26.45 8.17
N GLU A 270 9.87 -25.23 8.31
CA GLU A 270 10.45 -24.02 7.70
C GLU A 270 11.81 -23.62 8.27
N ARG A 271 12.06 -23.88 9.56
CA ARG A 271 13.33 -23.50 10.21
C ARG A 271 14.49 -24.44 9.83
N GLY A 272 14.18 -25.61 9.27
CA GLY A 272 15.16 -26.60 8.80
C GLY A 272 15.41 -26.58 7.29
N GLY A 273 14.63 -25.81 6.52
CA GLY A 273 14.81 -25.63 5.08
C GLY A 273 15.45 -24.29 4.77
N ASP A 274 16.50 -24.30 3.93
CA ASP A 274 17.07 -23.09 3.35
C ASP A 274 15.95 -22.26 2.67
N PRO A 275 15.75 -20.98 3.03
CA PRO A 275 14.69 -20.14 2.45
C PRO A 275 14.78 -20.01 0.92
N SER A 276 15.93 -20.33 0.31
CA SER A 276 16.13 -20.27 -1.14
C SER A 276 15.60 -21.49 -1.91
N ALA A 277 15.28 -22.60 -1.24
CA ALA A 277 15.01 -23.88 -1.91
C ALA A 277 13.54 -24.12 -2.30
N LEU A 278 12.59 -23.29 -1.83
CA LEU A 278 11.15 -23.52 -2.05
C LEU A 278 10.56 -22.71 -3.22
N GLY A 279 11.38 -21.94 -3.94
CA GLY A 279 10.97 -21.17 -5.13
C GLY A 279 11.10 -21.89 -6.48
N GLN A 280 11.55 -23.16 -6.52
CA GLN A 280 11.84 -23.87 -7.78
C GLN A 280 11.08 -25.19 -7.99
N ALA A 281 10.25 -25.62 -7.03
CA ALA A 281 9.54 -26.89 -7.13
C ALA A 281 8.12 -26.74 -7.70
N ALA A 282 8.02 -26.24 -8.94
CA ALA A 282 6.82 -26.38 -9.78
C ALA A 282 7.18 -26.22 -11.27
N ALA A 283 8.09 -27.04 -11.77
CA ALA A 283 8.31 -27.20 -13.20
C ALA A 283 8.46 -28.68 -13.53
N THR A 284 7.34 -29.38 -13.69
CA THR A 284 7.32 -30.69 -14.34
C THR A 284 7.28 -30.48 -15.86
N PRO A 285 8.18 -31.10 -16.65
CA PRO A 285 8.20 -30.92 -18.09
C PRO A 285 7.08 -31.76 -18.73
N VAL A 286 6.20 -31.11 -19.49
CA VAL A 286 5.24 -31.79 -20.37
C VAL A 286 5.89 -31.92 -21.74
N THR A 287 6.01 -33.15 -22.22
CA THR A 287 6.56 -33.53 -23.54
C THR A 287 5.61 -33.17 -24.70
N ASP A 288 6.20 -32.70 -25.80
CA ASP A 288 5.70 -32.52 -27.19
C ASP A 288 4.64 -33.56 -27.65
N ALA A 289 3.65 -33.37 -28.53
CA ALA A 289 3.16 -32.35 -29.50
C ALA A 289 1.78 -32.88 -30.05
N PRO A 290 1.02 -32.28 -31.02
CA PRO A 290 1.34 -31.15 -31.90
C PRO A 290 0.25 -30.05 -32.04
N ALA A 291 0.66 -29.03 -32.80
CA ALA A 291 0.07 -27.73 -33.08
C ALA A 291 -1.37 -27.68 -33.62
N ALA A 292 -2.13 -26.67 -33.15
CA ALA A 292 -3.09 -25.91 -33.96
C ALA A 292 -3.46 -24.59 -33.25
N GLY A 293 -3.42 -23.47 -33.99
CA GLY A 293 -4.30 -22.33 -33.75
C GLY A 293 -3.79 -21.20 -32.86
N ASP A 294 -3.16 -20.22 -33.52
CA ASP A 294 -2.98 -18.83 -33.11
C ASP A 294 -4.26 -18.22 -32.49
N GLN A 295 -4.19 -17.66 -31.27
CA GLN A 295 -5.10 -16.62 -30.76
C GLN A 295 -4.61 -16.00 -29.44
N VAL A 296 -4.36 -14.69 -29.53
CA VAL A 296 -4.04 -13.72 -28.49
C VAL A 296 -5.09 -13.75 -27.37
N ARG A 297 -4.67 -13.83 -26.09
CA ARG A 297 -5.57 -13.73 -24.94
C ARG A 297 -5.71 -12.27 -24.49
N ASP A 298 -6.96 -11.81 -24.58
CA ASP A 298 -7.51 -10.53 -24.14
C ASP A 298 -7.53 -10.43 -22.60
N THR A 299 -7.14 -9.27 -22.08
CA THR A 299 -7.11 -8.91 -20.64
C THR A 299 -8.44 -8.32 -20.15
N ALA A 300 -9.59 -8.85 -20.62
CA ALA A 300 -10.90 -8.21 -20.40
C ALA A 300 -11.88 -8.94 -19.44
N GLU A 301 -11.48 -10.01 -18.75
CA GLU A 301 -12.44 -10.83 -17.97
C GLU A 301 -12.22 -10.85 -16.44
N LEU A 302 -12.03 -9.68 -15.81
CA LEU A 302 -12.26 -9.52 -14.36
C LEU A 302 -13.17 -8.33 -13.99
N GLN A 303 -13.83 -7.70 -14.95
CA GLN A 303 -14.61 -6.45 -14.73
C GLN A 303 -16.14 -6.61 -14.70
N GLN A 304 -16.69 -7.83 -14.60
CA GLN A 304 -18.14 -8.02 -14.46
C GLN A 304 -18.51 -9.10 -13.44
N ALA A 305 -18.38 -8.77 -12.16
CA ALA A 305 -19.17 -9.40 -11.12
C ALA A 305 -19.18 -8.53 -9.86
N ASP A 306 -20.07 -7.52 -9.80
CA ASP A 306 -20.94 -7.28 -8.64
C ASP A 306 -21.85 -6.06 -8.85
N VAL A 307 -22.92 -6.18 -9.63
CA VAL A 307 -24.11 -5.33 -9.44
C VAL A 307 -25.36 -6.12 -9.85
N GLY A 308 -26.18 -6.52 -8.87
CA GLY A 308 -27.57 -6.84 -9.16
C GLY A 308 -28.22 -7.85 -8.22
N LYS A 309 -28.71 -7.38 -7.07
CA LYS A 309 -29.95 -7.86 -6.44
C LYS A 309 -30.38 -6.96 -5.28
N GLN A 310 -31.08 -5.87 -5.61
CA GLN A 310 -32.10 -5.30 -4.71
C GLN A 310 -33.35 -5.00 -5.53
N GLY A 311 -34.32 -5.92 -5.45
CA GLY A 311 -35.66 -5.79 -6.03
C GLY A 311 -36.67 -5.75 -4.89
N VAL A 312 -37.39 -4.62 -4.85
CA VAL A 312 -38.36 -4.16 -3.86
C VAL A 312 -39.61 -5.05 -3.81
N ASP A 313 -40.00 -5.47 -2.59
CA ASP A 313 -41.34 -5.99 -2.30
C ASP A 313 -42.25 -4.82 -1.85
N LYS A 314 -43.40 -4.64 -2.53
CA LYS A 314 -44.56 -3.88 -2.04
C LYS A 314 -45.75 -4.83 -1.92
N PRO A 315 -46.53 -4.82 -0.82
CA PRO A 315 -47.73 -5.62 -0.71
C PRO A 315 -48.92 -4.88 -1.32
N GLY A 316 -49.68 -5.57 -2.16
CA GLY A 316 -51.01 -5.14 -2.58
C GLY A 316 -52.08 -5.79 -1.69
N ARG A 317 -53.06 -4.99 -1.24
CA ARG A 317 -54.43 -5.44 -0.97
C ARG A 317 -55.41 -4.28 -1.10
N ALA A 318 -56.50 -4.59 -1.81
CA ALA A 318 -57.72 -3.85 -2.14
C ALA A 318 -57.60 -2.79 -3.23
#